data_AF-A0A498SHF1-F1
#
_entry.id   AF-A0A498SHF1-F1
#
_cell.length_a   1.000
_cell.length_b   1.000
_cell.length_c   1.000
_cell.angle_alpha   90.00
_cell.angle_beta   90.00
_cell.angle_gamma   90.00
#
_symmetry.space_group_name_H-M   'P 1'
#
loop_
_entity.id
_entity.type
_entity.pdbx_description
1 polymer ?
#
loop_
_entity_poly.entity_id
_entity_poly.type
_entity_poly.pdbx_seq_one_letter_code
_entity_poly.pdbx_strand_id
1 'polypeptide(L)'
;MDRNAKMCNNQGFLFLYLTYWITFTMGFAAYVDKCRQCSLAVETFKAGLKKTENQHFAGGNTDWEERKLGKFAKSEIRLVEIMEHLCKTKYLDDSNGFRDVKDIEFKCQQLVEEHEESIENWYFHKQLSNPNFLKWLCFEKLRLCCDAGHFGTDCKPCPGVDKGLPVCSGHGSCQGDGSREGSGKCKCDMGYVGFMCSNCDANYYATRNSSTFICSECHKSCKSGCSDSGPRNCKECHAGWIMNDSNECEDVNECLGKNRCSGEHIKCNNTEGSYECICEKGFVKDSNGVCEIDVKVLKKLDEYYTSTSSITVFSQYTLLQNG
;
A
#
# COMPACT_ATOMS: atom_id res chain seq x y z
N MET A 1 66.84 5.02 33.38
CA MET A 1 65.77 5.77 32.69
C MET A 1 64.43 5.21 33.17
N ASP A 2 63.62 6.08 33.79
CA ASP A 2 62.33 5.91 34.51
C ASP A 2 61.46 4.68 34.18
N ARG A 3 61.00 3.90 35.18
CA ARG A 3 59.90 4.10 36.18
C ARG A 3 58.47 3.91 35.65
N ASN A 4 57.83 2.84 36.15
CA ASN A 4 56.45 2.69 36.65
C ASN A 4 55.26 3.28 35.86
N ALA A 5 54.28 2.44 35.50
CA ALA A 5 52.93 2.48 36.12
C ALA A 5 51.93 1.47 35.50
N LYS A 6 51.43 0.60 36.39
CA LYS A 6 50.03 0.16 36.58
C LYS A 6 49.22 -0.41 35.40
N MET A 7 48.91 -1.70 35.57
CA MET A 7 47.63 -2.33 35.20
C MET A 7 46.44 -1.38 35.39
N CYS A 8 45.62 -1.22 34.34
CA CYS A 8 44.23 -0.80 34.47
C CYS A 8 43.34 -1.63 33.54
N ASN A 9 42.80 -2.68 34.14
CA ASN A 9 41.46 -3.25 33.99
C ASN A 9 40.71 -3.10 32.64
N ASN A 10 40.56 -4.23 31.96
CA ASN A 10 39.76 -4.44 30.76
C ASN A 10 38.25 -4.62 31.09
N GLN A 11 37.64 -3.63 31.77
CA GLN A 11 36.21 -3.66 32.13
C GLN A 11 35.43 -2.37 31.79
N GLY A 12 36.01 -1.46 31.00
CA GLY A 12 35.38 -0.17 30.66
C GLY A 12 34.78 -0.05 29.25
N PHE A 13 35.11 -0.94 28.32
CA PHE A 13 34.80 -0.73 26.89
C PHE A 13 33.45 -1.30 26.42
N LEU A 14 32.84 -2.23 27.15
CA LEU A 14 31.50 -2.76 26.82
C LEU A 14 30.35 -1.86 27.32
N PHE A 15 30.56 -1.04 28.34
CA PHE A 15 29.49 -0.21 28.92
C PHE A 15 29.18 1.07 28.12
N LEU A 16 30.13 1.56 27.32
CA LEU A 16 29.91 2.73 26.45
C LEU A 16 29.12 2.39 25.18
N TYR A 17 29.20 1.16 24.69
CA TYR A 17 28.33 0.69 23.59
C TYR A 17 26.93 0.36 24.10
N LEU A 18 26.78 -0.28 25.27
CA LEU A 18 25.45 -0.60 25.81
C LEU A 18 24.62 0.64 26.19
N THR A 19 25.25 1.72 26.65
CA THR A 19 24.54 2.98 26.96
C THR A 19 24.15 3.76 25.70
N TYR A 20 24.96 3.69 24.62
CA TYR A 20 24.64 4.32 23.34
C TYR A 20 23.51 3.60 22.58
N TRP A 21 23.33 2.29 22.81
CA TRP A 21 22.20 1.52 22.28
C TRP A 21 20.92 1.68 23.11
N ILE A 22 21.01 2.00 24.41
CA ILE A 22 19.83 2.21 25.28
C ILE A 22 19.25 3.64 25.13
N THR A 23 20.00 4.61 24.60
CA THR A 23 19.47 5.97 24.33
C THR A 23 19.02 6.22 22.89
N PHE A 24 19.11 5.23 21.99
CA PHE A 24 18.59 5.32 20.62
C PHE A 24 17.42 4.36 20.34
N THR A 25 16.64 4.03 21.37
CA THR A 25 15.23 3.66 21.18
C THR A 25 14.37 4.83 21.63
N MET A 26 14.50 5.98 20.97
CA MET A 26 13.36 6.89 20.89
C MET A 26 12.28 6.09 20.20
N GLY A 27 11.34 5.57 20.99
CA GLY A 27 10.18 4.88 20.48
C GLY A 27 9.58 5.73 19.38
N PHE A 28 9.45 5.17 18.19
CA PHE A 28 8.48 5.67 17.23
C PHE A 28 7.15 5.52 17.95
N ALA A 29 6.70 6.58 18.63
CA ALA A 29 5.33 6.66 19.12
C ALA A 29 4.46 6.43 17.89
N ALA A 30 3.84 5.26 17.84
CA ALA A 30 3.00 4.89 16.72
C ALA A 30 1.96 5.99 16.54
N TYR A 31 1.83 6.53 15.34
CA TYR A 31 0.87 7.58 15.03
C TYR A 31 -0.54 7.16 15.48
N VAL A 32 -1.13 7.93 16.40
CA VAL A 32 -2.47 7.67 16.96
C VAL A 32 -3.44 8.70 16.41
N ASP A 33 -4.33 8.27 15.52
CA ASP A 33 -5.34 9.16 14.93
C ASP A 33 -6.58 9.24 15.83
N LYS A 34 -6.53 10.10 16.85
CA LYS A 34 -7.64 10.32 17.80
C LYS A 34 -8.86 10.95 17.14
N CYS A 35 -8.67 11.78 16.12
CA CYS A 35 -9.78 12.33 15.36
C CYS A 35 -10.59 11.21 14.70
N ARG A 36 -9.94 10.27 13.98
CA ARG A 36 -10.65 9.15 13.37
C ARG A 36 -11.32 8.23 14.39
N GLN A 37 -10.76 8.07 15.59
CA GLN A 37 -11.43 7.34 16.69
C GLN A 37 -12.73 8.03 17.10
N CYS A 38 -12.69 9.34 17.33
CA CYS A 38 -13.88 10.13 17.68
C CYS A 38 -14.90 10.14 16.53
N SER A 39 -14.45 10.29 15.29
CA SER A 39 -15.31 10.23 14.10
C SER A 39 -16.00 8.87 13.98
N LEU A 40 -15.30 7.76 14.23
CA LEU A 40 -15.92 6.43 14.24
C LEU A 40 -17.01 6.31 15.30
N ALA A 41 -16.77 6.83 16.52
CA ALA A 41 -17.78 6.87 17.58
C ALA A 41 -19.02 7.66 17.13
N VAL A 42 -18.83 8.84 16.55
CA VAL A 42 -19.94 9.68 16.08
C VAL A 42 -20.70 9.05 14.91
N GLU A 43 -20.02 8.50 13.91
CA GLU A 43 -20.69 7.88 12.76
C GLU A 43 -21.48 6.63 13.17
N THR A 44 -20.93 5.81 14.05
CA THR A 44 -21.66 4.66 14.60
C THR A 44 -22.82 5.08 15.51
N PHE A 45 -22.68 6.20 16.25
CA PHE A 45 -23.77 6.77 17.03
C PHE A 45 -24.94 7.23 16.15
N LYS A 46 -24.64 7.93 15.04
CA LYS A 46 -25.66 8.33 14.05
C LYS A 46 -26.33 7.11 13.40
N ALA A 47 -25.56 6.09 13.07
CA ALA A 47 -26.11 4.82 12.57
C ALA A 47 -27.06 4.18 13.60
N GLY A 48 -26.71 4.20 14.89
CA GLY A 48 -27.57 3.76 15.99
C GLY A 48 -28.84 4.59 16.14
N LEU A 49 -28.77 5.92 16.03
CA LEU A 49 -29.94 6.80 16.05
C LEU A 49 -30.94 6.43 14.94
N LYS A 50 -30.45 6.23 13.72
CA LYS A 50 -31.26 5.83 12.55
C LYS A 50 -31.85 4.43 12.72
N LYS A 51 -31.08 3.49 13.27
CA LYS A 51 -31.53 2.12 13.51
C LYS A 51 -32.66 2.06 14.55
N THR A 52 -32.53 2.81 15.64
CA THR A 52 -33.52 2.84 16.75
C THR A 52 -34.74 3.72 16.47
N GLU A 53 -34.70 4.54 15.41
CA GLU A 53 -35.83 5.40 15.01
C GLU A 53 -37.10 4.58 14.75
N ASN A 54 -36.95 3.36 14.23
CA ASN A 54 -38.07 2.56 13.70
C ASN A 54 -38.40 1.27 14.45
N GLN A 55 -37.72 1.00 15.58
CA GLN A 55 -37.78 -0.32 16.22
C GLN A 55 -38.99 -0.56 17.14
N HIS A 56 -39.89 0.42 17.29
CA HIS A 56 -41.08 0.31 18.17
C HIS A 56 -42.42 0.63 17.48
N PHE A 57 -42.50 0.49 16.16
CA PHE A 57 -43.76 0.73 15.45
C PHE A 57 -44.70 -0.46 15.53
N ALA A 58 -45.63 -0.40 16.49
CA ALA A 58 -46.76 -1.33 16.59
C ALA A 58 -48.07 -0.72 16.03
N GLY A 59 -47.99 0.05 14.94
CA GLY A 59 -49.16 0.48 14.14
C GLY A 59 -50.22 1.29 14.90
N GLY A 60 -49.81 2.30 15.67
CA GLY A 60 -50.72 3.21 16.37
C GLY A 60 -51.05 4.47 15.55
N ASN A 61 -52.12 5.20 15.90
CA ASN A 61 -52.43 6.51 15.27
C ASN A 61 -51.29 7.55 15.51
N THR A 62 -51.12 8.47 14.55
CA THR A 62 -50.05 9.50 14.52
C THR A 62 -49.91 10.33 15.81
N ASP A 63 -51.01 10.68 16.48
CA ASP A 63 -51.01 11.43 17.76
C ASP A 63 -50.49 10.63 18.97
N TRP A 64 -50.60 9.30 18.92
CA TRP A 64 -50.03 8.40 19.92
C TRP A 64 -48.54 8.21 19.66
N GLU A 65 -48.17 8.09 18.39
CA GLU A 65 -46.79 7.99 17.94
C GLU A 65 -46.02 9.26 18.33
N GLU A 66 -46.46 10.47 18.01
CA GLU A 66 -45.74 11.72 18.33
C GLU A 66 -45.45 11.92 19.83
N ARG A 67 -46.42 11.58 20.71
CA ARG A 67 -46.26 11.75 22.17
C ARG A 67 -45.38 10.69 22.82
N LYS A 68 -45.39 9.46 22.32
CA LYS A 68 -44.51 8.36 22.78
C LYS A 68 -43.11 8.47 22.17
N LEU A 69 -43.02 8.88 20.91
CA LEU A 69 -41.76 9.11 20.18
C LEU A 69 -40.93 10.17 20.90
N GLY A 70 -41.51 11.30 21.31
CA GLY A 70 -40.76 12.32 22.04
C GLY A 70 -40.14 11.83 23.36
N LYS A 71 -40.79 10.88 24.05
CA LYS A 71 -40.29 10.28 25.31
C LYS A 71 -39.24 9.20 25.07
N PHE A 72 -39.48 8.29 24.12
CA PHE A 72 -38.50 7.24 23.77
C PHE A 72 -37.25 7.83 23.09
N ALA A 73 -37.45 8.81 22.20
CA ALA A 73 -36.38 9.43 21.44
C ALA A 73 -35.31 10.12 22.28
N LYS A 74 -35.64 10.49 23.52
CA LYS A 74 -34.75 11.11 24.53
C LYS A 74 -34.63 10.26 25.80
N SER A 75 -34.97 8.97 25.74
CA SER A 75 -34.90 8.07 26.89
C SER A 75 -33.51 7.47 27.06
N GLU A 76 -33.15 7.17 28.31
CA GLU A 76 -31.92 6.46 28.66
C GLU A 76 -31.84 5.08 28.02
N ILE A 77 -32.97 4.37 27.91
CA ILE A 77 -33.05 3.05 27.26
C ILE A 77 -32.59 3.14 25.80
N ARG A 78 -33.09 4.11 25.04
CA ARG A 78 -32.68 4.31 23.64
C ARG A 78 -31.19 4.64 23.55
N LEU A 79 -30.66 5.41 24.50
CA LEU A 79 -29.23 5.73 24.54
C LEU A 79 -28.37 4.48 24.76
N VAL A 80 -28.73 3.61 25.71
CA VAL A 80 -28.03 2.35 25.95
C VAL A 80 -28.03 1.46 24.71
N GLU A 81 -29.18 1.31 24.02
CA GLU A 81 -29.27 0.54 22.76
C GLU A 81 -28.34 1.10 21.66
N ILE A 82 -28.21 2.43 21.57
CA ILE A 82 -27.28 3.09 20.64
C ILE A 82 -25.84 2.78 21.04
N MET A 83 -25.53 2.88 22.33
CA MET A 83 -24.18 2.72 22.87
C MET A 83 -23.62 1.30 22.68
N GLU A 84 -24.45 0.26 22.73
CA GLU A 84 -24.04 -1.14 22.47
C GLU A 84 -23.38 -1.36 21.10
N HIS A 85 -23.71 -0.50 20.12
CA HIS A 85 -23.29 -0.67 18.73
C HIS A 85 -22.14 0.27 18.33
N LEU A 86 -21.66 1.13 19.24
CA LEU A 86 -20.62 2.10 18.96
C LEU A 86 -19.31 1.45 18.56
N CYS A 87 -18.52 2.18 17.78
CA CYS A 87 -17.17 1.80 17.38
C CYS A 87 -17.04 0.50 16.58
N LYS A 88 -18.15 -0.08 16.11
CA LYS A 88 -18.16 -1.27 15.26
C LYS A 88 -18.36 -0.86 13.80
N THR A 89 -17.31 -1.01 13.02
CA THR A 89 -17.27 -0.60 11.59
C THR A 89 -18.30 -1.34 10.74
N LYS A 90 -18.70 -2.55 11.14
CA LYS A 90 -19.73 -3.36 10.45
C LYS A 90 -21.12 -2.71 10.40
N TYR A 91 -21.39 -1.68 11.20
CA TYR A 91 -22.66 -0.95 11.18
C TYR A 91 -22.61 0.32 10.30
N LEU A 92 -21.47 0.60 9.67
CA LEU A 92 -21.33 1.70 8.72
C LEU A 92 -21.52 1.20 7.29
N ASP A 93 -22.18 2.01 6.47
CA ASP A 93 -22.33 1.75 5.04
C ASP A 93 -20.98 1.88 4.31
N ASP A 94 -20.11 2.79 4.76
CA ASP A 94 -18.73 2.95 4.29
C ASP A 94 -17.74 2.93 5.46
N SER A 95 -16.82 1.97 5.43
CA SER A 95 -15.75 1.80 6.41
C SER A 95 -14.36 2.16 5.87
N ASN A 96 -14.25 2.60 4.61
CA ASN A 96 -12.97 2.84 3.94
C ASN A 96 -12.09 3.85 4.69
N GLY A 97 -12.69 4.91 5.25
CA GLY A 97 -11.97 5.94 6.01
C GLY A 97 -11.24 5.44 7.28
N PHE A 98 -11.53 4.21 7.73
CA PHE A 98 -10.97 3.64 8.96
C PHE A 98 -10.00 2.48 8.73
N ARG A 99 -9.89 1.94 7.50
CA ARG A 99 -9.11 0.72 7.19
C ARG A 99 -7.62 0.86 7.50
N ASP A 100 -7.08 2.05 7.31
CA ASP A 100 -5.65 2.32 7.47
C ASP A 100 -5.23 2.51 8.93
N VAL A 101 -6.19 2.51 9.86
CA VAL A 101 -5.93 2.73 11.29
C VAL A 101 -5.96 1.40 12.04
N LYS A 102 -4.79 0.97 12.48
CA LYS A 102 -4.64 -0.27 13.26
C LYS A 102 -5.39 -0.19 14.59
N ASP A 103 -6.16 -1.25 14.88
CA ASP A 103 -6.93 -1.44 16.12
C ASP A 103 -7.96 -0.32 16.39
N ILE A 104 -8.52 0.27 15.32
CA ILE A 104 -9.43 1.43 15.40
C ILE A 104 -10.66 1.18 16.26
N GLU A 105 -11.30 0.01 16.15
CA GLU A 105 -12.49 -0.31 16.93
C GLU A 105 -12.18 -0.34 18.43
N PHE A 106 -11.06 -0.95 18.82
CA PHE A 106 -10.63 -1.01 20.22
C PHE A 106 -10.30 0.38 20.77
N LYS A 107 -9.53 1.19 20.02
CA LYS A 107 -9.19 2.56 20.43
C LYS A 107 -10.40 3.48 20.52
N CYS A 108 -11.36 3.30 19.61
CA CYS A 108 -12.63 4.02 19.66
C CYS A 108 -13.42 3.66 20.92
N GLN A 109 -13.49 2.37 21.29
CA GLN A 109 -14.17 1.94 22.52
C GLN A 109 -13.54 2.61 23.75
N GLN A 110 -12.21 2.61 23.85
CA GLN A 110 -11.51 3.30 24.94
C GLN A 110 -11.84 4.80 25.00
N LEU A 111 -11.93 5.47 23.84
CA LEU A 111 -12.31 6.89 23.77
C LEU A 111 -13.77 7.12 24.21
N VAL A 112 -14.69 6.22 23.83
CA VAL A 112 -16.10 6.28 24.25
C VAL A 112 -16.21 6.11 25.76
N GLU A 113 -15.52 5.13 26.34
CA GLU A 113 -15.48 4.90 27.80
C GLU A 113 -14.93 6.13 28.55
N GLU A 114 -13.85 6.75 28.05
CA GLU A 114 -13.25 7.94 28.67
C GLU A 114 -14.17 9.17 28.62
N HIS A 115 -15.11 9.22 27.66
CA HIS A 115 -15.91 10.41 27.36
C HIS A 115 -17.43 10.17 27.36
N GLU A 116 -17.89 9.11 28.03
CA GLU A 116 -19.30 8.73 28.16
C GLU A 116 -20.17 9.91 28.64
N GLU A 117 -19.75 10.60 29.69
CA GLU A 117 -20.46 11.78 30.24
C GLU A 117 -20.70 12.87 29.16
N SER A 118 -19.74 13.07 28.26
CA SER A 118 -19.88 14.07 27.19
C SER A 118 -20.90 13.60 26.14
N ILE A 119 -20.93 12.31 25.82
CA ILE A 119 -21.87 11.72 24.87
C ILE A 119 -23.30 11.80 25.43
N GLU A 120 -23.51 11.43 26.70
CA GLU A 120 -24.80 11.51 27.38
C GLU A 120 -25.30 12.96 27.44
N ASN A 121 -24.44 13.89 27.85
CA ASN A 121 -24.79 15.31 27.90
C ASN A 121 -25.21 15.84 26.52
N TRP A 122 -24.55 15.40 25.45
CA TRP A 122 -24.99 15.78 24.11
C TRP A 122 -26.38 15.25 23.79
N TYR A 123 -26.59 13.97 24.06
CA TYR A 123 -27.84 13.28 23.79
C TYR A 123 -29.02 13.90 24.55
N PHE A 124 -28.88 14.18 25.85
CA PHE A 124 -29.99 14.70 26.65
C PHE A 124 -30.19 16.21 26.54
N HIS A 125 -29.11 16.98 26.30
CA HIS A 125 -29.15 18.43 26.49
C HIS A 125 -28.70 19.25 25.30
N LYS A 126 -27.93 18.70 24.35
CA LYS A 126 -27.31 19.51 23.28
C LYS A 126 -27.89 19.31 21.89
N GLN A 127 -28.64 18.24 21.60
CA GLN A 127 -29.16 17.95 20.26
C GLN A 127 -29.83 19.13 19.54
N LEU A 128 -30.60 19.97 20.26
CA LEU A 128 -31.26 21.16 19.67
C LEU A 128 -30.28 22.33 19.45
N SER A 129 -29.42 22.59 20.44
CA SER A 129 -28.46 23.71 20.40
C SER A 129 -27.26 23.44 19.47
N ASN A 130 -26.89 22.16 19.32
CA ASN A 130 -25.69 21.69 18.63
C ASN A 130 -26.03 20.38 17.88
N PRO A 131 -26.81 20.44 16.79
CA PRO A 131 -27.27 19.24 16.08
C PRO A 131 -26.14 18.46 15.40
N ASN A 132 -25.02 19.12 15.07
CA ASN A 132 -23.85 18.45 14.50
C ASN A 132 -23.00 17.81 15.60
N PHE A 133 -23.27 16.54 15.90
CA PHE A 133 -22.55 15.81 16.95
C PHE A 133 -21.05 15.71 16.69
N LEU A 134 -20.63 15.56 15.43
CA LEU A 134 -19.22 15.47 15.05
C LEU A 134 -18.47 16.76 15.40
N LYS A 135 -19.05 17.91 15.03
CA LYS A 135 -18.47 19.21 15.33
C LYS A 135 -18.41 19.44 16.84
N TRP A 136 -19.51 19.19 17.54
CA TRP A 136 -19.60 19.43 18.97
C TRP A 136 -18.62 18.54 19.76
N LEU A 137 -18.61 17.23 19.52
CA LEU A 137 -17.78 16.30 20.29
C LEU A 137 -16.31 16.40 19.87
N CYS A 138 -16.01 16.17 18.58
CA CYS A 138 -14.65 15.92 18.14
C CYS A 138 -13.84 17.20 17.87
N PHE A 139 -14.49 18.31 17.47
CA PHE A 139 -13.79 19.57 17.18
C PHE A 139 -13.79 20.52 18.38
N GLU A 140 -14.94 20.68 19.04
CA GLU A 140 -15.12 21.71 20.08
C GLU A 140 -14.84 21.17 21.48
N LYS A 141 -15.53 20.08 21.89
CA LYS A 141 -15.45 19.53 23.24
C LYS A 141 -14.13 18.83 23.52
N LEU A 142 -13.73 17.88 22.66
CA LEU A 142 -12.51 17.08 22.84
C LEU A 142 -11.29 17.68 22.13
N ARG A 143 -11.51 18.59 21.16
CA ARG A 143 -10.44 19.20 20.35
C ARG A 143 -9.46 18.17 19.83
N LEU A 144 -9.98 17.16 19.11
CA LEU A 144 -9.20 16.09 18.48
C LEU A 144 -9.05 16.29 16.97
N CYS A 145 -10.04 16.92 16.34
CA CYS A 145 -10.09 17.09 14.89
C CYS A 145 -9.71 18.52 14.43
N CYS A 146 -9.29 18.58 13.18
CA CYS A 146 -9.07 19.76 12.36
C CYS A 146 -10.01 19.71 11.14
N ASP A 147 -10.20 20.86 10.49
CA ASP A 147 -10.89 20.87 9.20
C ASP A 147 -10.03 20.13 8.15
N ALA A 148 -10.67 19.60 7.11
CA ALA A 148 -9.97 18.87 6.05
C ALA A 148 -8.84 19.72 5.44
N GLY A 149 -7.72 19.08 5.11
CA GLY A 149 -6.50 19.72 4.64
C GLY A 149 -5.66 20.39 5.73
N HIS A 150 -5.95 20.15 7.01
CA HIS A 150 -5.18 20.71 8.14
C HIS A 150 -4.75 19.62 9.12
N PHE A 151 -3.63 19.84 9.81
CA PHE A 151 -3.02 18.85 10.70
C PHE A 151 -2.37 19.48 11.94
N GLY A 152 -2.11 18.62 12.94
CA GLY A 152 -1.31 18.96 14.11
C GLY A 152 -2.05 19.82 15.14
N THR A 153 -1.40 20.10 16.27
CA THR A 153 -2.04 20.70 17.45
C THR A 153 -2.74 22.04 17.15
N ASP A 154 -2.18 22.80 16.22
CA ASP A 154 -2.66 24.13 15.83
C ASP A 154 -3.55 24.09 14.56
N CYS A 155 -3.81 22.91 13.99
CA CYS A 155 -4.49 22.74 12.71
C CYS A 155 -3.84 23.59 11.60
N LYS A 156 -2.55 23.37 11.36
CA LYS A 156 -1.81 24.03 10.27
C LYS A 156 -2.21 23.42 8.93
N PRO A 157 -2.22 24.20 7.84
CA PRO A 157 -2.54 23.67 6.52
C PRO A 157 -1.51 22.60 6.11
N CYS A 158 -2.00 21.49 5.56
CA CYS A 158 -1.17 20.48 4.92
C CYS A 158 -0.43 21.08 3.71
N PRO A 159 0.73 20.52 3.33
CA PRO A 159 1.51 21.04 2.21
C PRO A 159 0.67 21.17 0.93
N GLY A 160 0.61 22.39 0.37
CA GLY A 160 -0.16 22.70 -0.86
C GLY A 160 -1.40 23.54 -0.58
N VAL A 161 -2.09 23.29 0.53
CA VAL A 161 -3.36 23.96 0.87
C VAL A 161 -3.18 25.46 1.07
N ASP A 162 -2.07 25.86 1.69
CA ASP A 162 -1.67 27.25 1.90
C ASP A 162 -1.47 28.04 0.59
N LYS A 163 -1.23 27.34 -0.52
CA LYS A 163 -1.02 27.90 -1.86
C LYS A 163 -2.24 27.74 -2.77
N GLY A 164 -3.38 27.30 -2.23
CA GLY A 164 -4.58 27.00 -3.02
C GLY A 164 -4.43 25.76 -3.91
N LEU A 165 -3.45 24.90 -3.62
CA LEU A 165 -3.26 23.62 -4.29
C LEU A 165 -3.94 22.50 -3.49
N PRO A 166 -4.27 21.36 -4.12
CA PRO A 166 -4.70 20.17 -3.39
C PRO A 166 -3.64 19.71 -2.39
N VAL A 167 -4.07 18.96 -1.36
CA VAL A 167 -3.19 18.35 -0.37
C VAL A 167 -2.10 17.55 -1.08
N CYS A 168 -0.83 17.79 -0.72
CA CYS A 168 0.34 17.14 -1.33
C CYS A 168 0.36 17.28 -2.86
N SER A 169 0.00 18.47 -3.36
CA SER A 169 -0.14 18.80 -4.79
C SER A 169 -1.10 17.89 -5.57
N GLY A 170 -1.93 17.09 -4.88
CA GLY A 170 -2.82 16.11 -5.50
C GLY A 170 -2.15 14.79 -5.86
N HIS A 171 -0.92 14.56 -5.41
CA HIS A 171 -0.10 13.37 -5.72
C HIS A 171 0.35 12.64 -4.45
N GLY A 172 -0.52 12.62 -3.43
CA GLY A 172 -0.26 11.94 -2.19
C GLY A 172 -1.27 12.26 -1.10
N SER A 173 -0.97 11.79 0.11
CA SER A 173 -1.79 11.97 1.30
C SER A 173 -1.01 12.66 2.43
N CYS A 174 -1.65 13.54 3.19
CA CYS A 174 -1.04 14.23 4.31
C CYS A 174 -1.20 13.42 5.61
N GLN A 175 -0.10 13.14 6.30
CA GLN A 175 -0.15 12.46 7.59
C GLN A 175 -0.78 13.36 8.65
N GLY A 176 -1.94 12.96 9.18
CA GLY A 176 -2.69 13.78 10.13
C GLY A 176 -3.74 14.68 9.49
N ASP A 177 -4.09 14.46 8.22
CA ASP A 177 -5.15 15.23 7.57
C ASP A 177 -6.48 15.14 8.36
N GLY A 178 -6.99 16.30 8.76
CA GLY A 178 -8.18 16.46 9.59
C GLY A 178 -7.95 16.15 11.07
N SER A 179 -6.71 15.92 11.50
CA SER A 179 -6.39 15.48 12.86
C SER A 179 -5.47 16.46 13.57
N ARG A 180 -5.69 16.67 14.88
CA ARG A 180 -4.76 17.45 15.71
C ARG A 180 -3.50 16.69 16.08
N GLU A 181 -3.48 15.41 15.76
CA GLU A 181 -2.30 14.55 15.82
C GLU A 181 -1.72 14.38 14.42
N GLY A 182 -0.40 14.25 14.29
CA GLY A 182 0.26 14.01 13.01
C GLY A 182 1.34 15.04 12.67
N SER A 183 2.13 14.68 11.66
CA SER A 183 3.34 15.44 11.31
C SER A 183 3.16 16.37 10.11
N GLY A 184 2.07 16.19 9.34
CA GLY A 184 1.83 16.90 8.09
C GLY A 184 2.72 16.48 6.93
N LYS A 185 3.57 15.46 7.13
CA LYS A 185 4.40 14.91 6.06
C LYS A 185 3.52 14.26 5.00
N CYS A 186 3.83 14.56 3.74
CA CYS A 186 3.18 13.91 2.61
C CYS A 186 3.72 12.49 2.41
N LYS A 187 2.80 11.53 2.29
CA LYS A 187 3.05 10.21 1.73
C LYS A 187 2.66 10.27 0.25
N CYS A 188 3.67 10.36 -0.61
CA CYS A 188 3.47 10.51 -2.05
C CYS A 188 2.99 9.24 -2.73
N ASP A 189 2.25 9.43 -3.81
CA ASP A 189 1.87 8.37 -4.73
C ASP A 189 3.11 7.87 -5.50
N MET A 190 3.00 6.67 -6.08
CA MET A 190 4.09 6.06 -6.84
C MET A 190 4.56 6.99 -7.98
N GLY A 191 5.88 7.19 -8.07
CA GLY A 191 6.49 8.07 -9.06
C GLY A 191 6.62 9.53 -8.65
N TYR A 192 6.08 9.93 -7.50
CA TYR A 192 6.17 11.29 -6.97
C TYR A 192 7.02 11.34 -5.69
N VAL A 193 7.79 12.42 -5.54
CA VAL A 193 8.70 12.65 -4.41
C VAL A 193 8.74 14.12 -4.00
N GLY A 194 9.42 14.38 -2.89
CA GLY A 194 9.60 15.70 -2.30
C GLY A 194 8.54 16.04 -1.26
N PHE A 195 8.74 17.16 -0.57
CA PHE A 195 7.89 17.58 0.55
C PHE A 195 6.41 17.75 0.17
N MET A 196 6.15 18.18 -1.07
CA MET A 196 4.79 18.41 -1.58
C MET A 196 4.36 17.39 -2.63
N CYS A 197 5.11 16.30 -2.83
CA CYS A 197 4.88 15.36 -3.95
C CYS A 197 4.84 16.06 -5.32
N SER A 198 5.62 17.14 -5.46
CA SER A 198 5.62 18.02 -6.62
C SER A 198 6.69 17.66 -7.66
N ASN A 199 7.46 16.61 -7.41
CA ASN A 199 8.61 16.23 -8.22
C ASN A 199 8.48 14.76 -8.61
N CYS A 200 8.98 14.39 -9.79
CA CYS A 200 9.05 12.99 -10.18
C CYS A 200 10.22 12.30 -9.50
N ASP A 201 10.01 11.04 -9.15
CA ASP A 201 11.06 10.13 -8.70
C ASP A 201 12.13 9.97 -9.81
N ALA A 202 13.33 9.50 -9.47
CA ALA A 202 14.45 9.40 -10.40
C ALA A 202 14.15 8.55 -11.64
N ASN A 203 13.28 7.55 -11.53
CA ASN A 203 12.87 6.66 -12.62
C ASN A 203 11.62 7.13 -13.38
N TYR A 204 11.19 8.39 -13.15
CA TYR A 204 10.02 8.97 -13.78
C TYR A 204 10.37 10.31 -14.42
N TYR A 205 9.65 10.67 -15.49
CA TYR A 205 9.75 11.97 -16.15
C TYR A 205 8.41 12.71 -16.07
N ALA A 206 8.47 14.03 -16.10
CA ALA A 206 7.30 14.88 -15.98
C ALA A 206 6.69 15.16 -17.37
N THR A 207 5.44 14.76 -17.57
CA THR A 207 4.61 15.18 -18.72
C THR A 207 3.67 16.29 -18.27
N ARG A 208 3.66 17.43 -18.98
CA ARG A 208 2.77 18.55 -18.64
C ARG A 208 1.49 18.46 -19.47
N ASN A 209 0.33 18.36 -18.82
CA ASN A 209 -0.96 18.51 -19.49
C ASN A 209 -1.69 19.72 -18.93
N SER A 210 -1.77 20.78 -19.75
CA SER A 210 -2.65 21.98 -19.67
C SER A 210 -2.64 22.81 -18.36
N SER A 211 -2.49 22.19 -17.18
CA SER A 211 -2.32 22.82 -15.85
C SER A 211 -1.83 21.84 -14.76
N THR A 212 -1.71 20.53 -15.03
CA THR A 212 -1.13 19.53 -14.12
C THR A 212 0.11 18.87 -14.73
N PHE A 213 1.03 18.41 -13.90
CA PHE A 213 2.16 17.58 -14.36
C PHE A 213 1.94 16.16 -13.86
N ILE A 214 2.27 15.19 -14.70
CA ILE A 214 2.10 13.77 -14.40
C ILE A 214 3.48 13.13 -14.49
N CYS A 215 3.83 12.33 -13.49
CA CYS A 215 5.05 11.54 -13.50
C CYS A 215 4.80 10.20 -14.20
N SER A 216 5.46 9.99 -15.32
CA SER A 216 5.39 8.76 -16.12
C SER A 216 6.70 8.00 -16.01
N GLU A 217 6.62 6.68 -15.90
CA GLU A 217 7.80 5.83 -15.72
C GLU A 217 8.68 5.87 -16.97
N CYS A 218 10.00 5.88 -16.75
CA CYS A 218 10.97 5.75 -17.82
C CYS A 218 10.88 4.38 -18.49
N HIS A 219 11.40 4.29 -19.71
CA HIS A 219 11.53 3.00 -20.35
C HIS A 219 12.47 2.09 -19.53
N LYS A 220 12.18 0.80 -19.45
CA LYS A 220 12.92 -0.19 -18.65
C LYS A 220 14.41 -0.32 -18.99
N SER A 221 14.81 0.17 -20.16
CA SER A 221 16.23 0.24 -20.57
C SER A 221 16.98 1.41 -19.92
N CYS A 222 16.31 2.36 -19.28
CA CYS A 222 16.92 3.53 -18.65
C CYS A 222 17.31 3.27 -17.18
N LYS A 223 18.58 3.50 -16.83
CA LYS A 223 19.13 3.24 -15.48
C LYS A 223 19.03 4.41 -14.51
N SER A 224 19.27 5.64 -14.98
CA SER A 224 19.40 6.84 -14.13
C SER A 224 18.45 7.95 -14.55
N GLY A 225 17.25 7.55 -14.96
CA GLY A 225 16.17 8.44 -15.39
C GLY A 225 16.16 8.77 -16.88
N CYS A 226 15.16 9.54 -17.28
CA CYS A 226 14.87 9.86 -18.66
C CYS A 226 14.26 11.26 -18.79
N SER A 227 14.19 11.77 -20.02
CA SER A 227 13.61 13.08 -20.33
C SER A 227 12.18 12.99 -20.89
N ASP A 228 11.83 11.86 -21.49
CA ASP A 228 10.54 11.58 -22.13
C ASP A 228 10.37 10.05 -22.23
N SER A 229 9.25 9.60 -22.79
CA SER A 229 8.92 8.21 -23.08
C SER A 229 9.93 7.50 -23.98
N GLY A 230 9.95 6.16 -23.87
CA GLY A 230 10.69 5.29 -24.76
C GLY A 230 12.20 5.20 -24.49
N PRO A 231 12.90 4.31 -25.22
CA PRO A 231 14.31 4.01 -25.01
C PRO A 231 15.28 5.12 -25.45
N ARG A 232 14.81 6.11 -26.21
CA ARG A 232 15.61 7.22 -26.77
C ARG A 232 15.95 8.32 -25.78
N ASN A 233 15.20 8.40 -24.70
CA ASN A 233 15.29 9.55 -23.79
C ASN A 233 15.97 9.20 -22.47
N CYS A 234 16.67 8.05 -22.43
CA CYS A 234 17.44 7.63 -21.27
C CYS A 234 18.69 8.49 -21.08
N LYS A 235 19.02 8.82 -19.83
CA LYS A 235 20.32 9.44 -19.51
C LYS A 235 21.47 8.44 -19.53
N GLU A 236 21.18 7.20 -19.14
CA GLU A 236 22.12 6.08 -19.11
C GLU A 236 21.32 4.79 -19.34
N CYS A 237 21.89 3.85 -20.08
CA CYS A 237 21.28 2.54 -20.29
C CYS A 237 21.56 1.60 -19.10
N HIS A 238 20.62 0.71 -18.81
CA HIS A 238 20.83 -0.42 -17.91
C HIS A 238 21.86 -1.40 -18.49
N ALA A 239 22.42 -2.27 -17.64
CA ALA A 239 23.22 -3.39 -18.11
C ALA A 239 22.36 -4.29 -19.03
N GLY A 240 22.99 -4.86 -20.07
CA GLY A 240 22.27 -5.57 -21.14
C GLY A 240 21.74 -4.66 -22.25
N TRP A 241 21.89 -3.33 -22.10
CA TRP A 241 21.52 -2.34 -23.12
C TRP A 241 22.73 -1.46 -23.48
N ILE A 242 22.79 -1.00 -24.73
CA ILE A 242 23.84 -0.10 -25.21
C ILE A 242 23.22 1.12 -25.89
N MET A 243 23.81 2.30 -25.65
CA MET A 243 23.37 3.53 -26.30
C MET A 243 23.85 3.51 -27.76
N ASN A 244 22.93 3.56 -28.71
CA ASN A 244 23.25 3.66 -30.13
C ASN A 244 23.47 5.11 -30.58
N ASP A 245 23.85 5.31 -31.84
CA ASP A 245 24.14 6.63 -32.42
C ASP A 245 22.93 7.59 -32.41
N SER A 246 21.71 7.07 -32.24
CA SER A 246 20.48 7.85 -32.13
C SER A 246 20.14 8.25 -30.69
N ASN A 247 21.04 8.01 -29.73
CA ASN A 247 20.81 8.10 -28.29
C ASN A 247 19.67 7.19 -27.81
N GLU A 248 19.50 6.03 -28.44
CA GLU A 248 18.52 5.03 -28.02
C GLU A 248 19.21 3.86 -27.34
N CYS A 249 18.73 3.49 -26.16
CA CYS A 249 19.16 2.29 -25.49
C CYS A 249 18.58 1.07 -26.21
N GLU A 250 19.44 0.41 -26.98
CA GLU A 250 19.14 -0.80 -27.74
C GLU A 250 19.61 -2.03 -26.97
N ASP A 251 18.82 -3.09 -27.03
CA ASP A 251 19.10 -4.36 -26.37
C ASP A 251 20.37 -4.98 -26.95
N VAL A 252 21.30 -5.38 -26.08
CA VAL A 252 22.52 -6.06 -26.51
C VAL A 252 22.18 -7.53 -26.70
N ASN A 253 22.26 -8.02 -27.94
CA ASN A 253 22.09 -9.45 -28.15
C ASN A 253 23.34 -10.22 -27.67
N GLU A 254 23.36 -10.65 -26.41
CA GLU A 254 24.56 -11.29 -25.85
C GLU A 254 24.85 -12.64 -26.52
N CYS A 255 23.85 -13.31 -27.09
CA CYS A 255 23.99 -14.60 -27.78
C CYS A 255 24.87 -14.54 -29.03
N LEU A 256 25.13 -13.34 -29.58
CA LEU A 256 26.12 -13.16 -30.65
C LEU A 256 27.57 -13.27 -30.14
N GLY A 257 27.78 -13.19 -28.83
CA GLY A 257 29.08 -13.41 -28.19
C GLY A 257 29.47 -14.89 -28.14
N LYS A 258 30.78 -15.17 -28.21
CA LYS A 258 31.29 -16.54 -28.07
C LYS A 258 31.11 -17.06 -26.65
N ASN A 259 30.77 -18.35 -26.52
CA ASN A 259 30.72 -19.12 -25.26
C ASN A 259 29.78 -18.57 -24.16
N ARG A 260 28.66 -17.93 -24.50
CA ARG A 260 27.66 -17.46 -23.50
C ARG A 260 26.95 -18.58 -22.76
N CYS A 261 26.60 -19.63 -23.50
CA CYS A 261 26.01 -20.84 -22.96
C CYS A 261 27.00 -21.98 -23.19
N SER A 262 27.28 -22.75 -22.14
CA SER A 262 28.18 -23.90 -22.18
C SER A 262 27.40 -25.14 -21.78
N GLY A 263 27.55 -26.23 -22.54
CA GLY A 263 26.83 -27.49 -22.33
C GLY A 263 26.41 -28.14 -23.65
N GLU A 264 26.10 -29.43 -23.62
CA GLU A 264 25.47 -30.13 -24.75
C GLU A 264 23.97 -29.82 -24.79
N HIS A 265 23.40 -29.77 -25.99
CA HIS A 265 21.97 -29.54 -26.21
C HIS A 265 21.41 -28.27 -25.57
N ILE A 266 22.25 -27.25 -25.42
CA ILE A 266 21.87 -25.95 -24.88
C ILE A 266 22.02 -24.88 -25.97
N LYS A 267 21.01 -24.02 -26.09
CA LYS A 267 21.00 -22.88 -27.00
C LYS A 267 20.82 -21.59 -26.21
N CYS A 268 21.47 -20.54 -26.69
CA CYS A 268 21.26 -19.19 -26.15
C CYS A 268 19.97 -18.60 -26.72
N ASN A 269 19.16 -17.99 -25.85
CA ASN A 269 17.96 -17.25 -26.19
C ASN A 269 18.10 -15.82 -25.66
N ASN A 270 18.17 -14.85 -26.56
CA ASN A 270 18.25 -13.45 -26.18
C ASN A 270 16.92 -12.97 -25.57
N THR A 271 16.97 -12.21 -24.49
CA THR A 271 15.80 -11.63 -23.83
C THR A 271 16.03 -10.13 -23.61
N GLU A 272 14.98 -9.33 -23.46
CA GLU A 272 15.19 -7.88 -23.33
C GLU A 272 15.93 -7.54 -22.02
N GLY A 273 17.14 -6.99 -22.17
CA GLY A 273 18.09 -6.64 -21.13
C GLY A 273 18.93 -7.81 -20.59
N SER A 274 18.86 -9.00 -21.20
CA SER A 274 19.57 -10.19 -20.73
C SER A 274 19.58 -11.32 -21.78
N TYR A 275 20.02 -12.50 -21.37
CA TYR A 275 19.87 -13.71 -22.15
C TYR A 275 19.58 -14.90 -21.23
N GLU A 276 19.00 -15.95 -21.80
CA GLU A 276 18.76 -17.20 -21.12
C GLU A 276 19.35 -18.37 -21.91
N CYS A 277 20.03 -19.28 -21.23
CA CYS A 277 20.46 -20.54 -21.81
C CYS A 277 19.35 -21.58 -21.63
N ILE A 278 18.72 -22.00 -22.72
CA ILE A 278 17.59 -22.93 -22.73
C ILE A 278 17.98 -24.22 -23.44
N CYS A 279 17.36 -25.34 -23.06
CA CYS A 279 17.61 -26.60 -23.74
C CYS A 279 17.02 -26.61 -25.15
N GLU A 280 17.67 -27.34 -26.04
CA GLU A 280 17.17 -27.62 -27.39
C GLU A 280 15.84 -28.38 -27.35
N LYS A 281 15.11 -28.36 -28.46
CA LYS A 281 13.82 -29.04 -28.55
C LYS A 281 14.01 -30.54 -28.32
N GLY A 282 13.25 -31.10 -27.38
CA GLY A 282 13.38 -32.51 -26.99
C GLY A 282 14.35 -32.75 -25.84
N PHE A 283 14.87 -31.68 -25.22
CA PHE A 283 15.70 -31.73 -24.02
C PHE A 283 15.13 -30.86 -22.90
N VAL A 284 15.38 -31.22 -21.65
CA VAL A 284 14.99 -30.49 -20.43
C VAL A 284 16.15 -30.42 -19.46
N LYS A 285 16.21 -29.37 -18.64
CA LYS A 285 17.25 -29.23 -17.61
C LYS A 285 17.04 -30.27 -16.50
N ASP A 286 18.09 -31.00 -16.14
CA ASP A 286 18.15 -31.85 -14.97
C ASP A 286 18.33 -31.03 -13.67
N SER A 287 18.51 -31.70 -12.53
CA SER A 287 18.78 -31.05 -11.23
C SER A 287 20.09 -30.27 -11.18
N ASN A 288 21.03 -30.55 -12.09
CA ASN A 288 22.35 -29.92 -12.18
C ASN A 288 22.40 -28.82 -13.25
N GLY A 289 21.29 -28.57 -13.97
CA GLY A 289 21.22 -27.58 -15.05
C GLY A 289 21.73 -28.07 -16.40
N VAL A 290 22.00 -29.38 -16.56
CA VAL A 290 22.41 -30.04 -17.80
C VAL A 290 21.19 -30.43 -18.62
N CYS A 291 21.25 -30.28 -19.94
CA CYS A 291 20.14 -30.61 -20.83
C CYS A 291 20.14 -32.11 -21.17
N GLU A 292 19.12 -32.83 -20.70
CA GLU A 292 18.91 -34.26 -20.97
C GLU A 292 17.64 -34.49 -21.80
N ILE A 293 17.56 -35.64 -22.47
CA ILE A 293 16.44 -35.98 -23.34
C ILE A 293 15.11 -35.94 -22.56
N ASP A 294 14.13 -35.21 -23.10
CA ASP A 294 12.78 -35.18 -22.56
C ASP A 294 12.05 -36.49 -22.87
N VAL A 295 12.22 -37.47 -21.98
CA VAL A 295 11.57 -38.78 -22.05
C VAL A 295 10.05 -38.71 -22.10
N LYS A 296 9.42 -37.59 -21.69
CA LYS A 296 7.97 -37.40 -21.77
C LYS A 296 7.55 -37.06 -23.21
N VAL A 297 8.36 -36.30 -23.94
CA VAL A 297 8.15 -36.04 -25.37
C VAL A 297 8.32 -37.32 -26.17
N LEU A 298 9.32 -38.15 -25.83
CA LEU A 298 9.51 -39.46 -26.47
C LEU A 298 8.31 -40.39 -26.25
N LYS A 299 7.79 -40.49 -25.03
CA LYS A 299 6.61 -41.31 -24.73
C LYS A 299 5.36 -40.83 -25.48
N LYS A 300 5.17 -39.51 -25.59
CA LYS A 300 4.04 -38.94 -26.36
C LYS A 300 4.17 -39.18 -27.86
N LEU A 301 5.38 -39.18 -28.40
CA LEU A 301 5.62 -39.55 -29.80
C LEU A 301 5.35 -41.04 -30.02
N ASP A 302 5.78 -41.91 -29.10
CA ASP A 302 5.51 -43.35 -29.17
C ASP A 302 3.99 -43.65 -29.10
N GLU A 303 3.26 -42.96 -28.21
CA GLU A 303 1.79 -43.01 -28.15
C GLU A 303 1.12 -42.45 -29.44
N TYR A 304 1.66 -41.38 -30.01
CA TYR A 304 1.15 -40.82 -31.27
C TYR A 304 1.37 -41.79 -32.44
N TYR A 305 2.58 -42.32 -32.62
CA TYR A 305 2.91 -43.27 -33.68
C TYR A 305 2.18 -44.61 -33.51
N THR A 306 1.97 -45.09 -32.29
CA THR A 306 1.13 -46.28 -32.03
C THR A 306 -0.36 -46.03 -32.28
N SER A 307 -0.84 -44.78 -32.16
CA SER A 307 -2.22 -44.40 -32.50
C SER A 307 -2.47 -44.13 -33.99
N THR A 308 -1.46 -43.68 -34.75
CA THR A 308 -1.56 -43.39 -36.20
C THR A 308 -1.11 -44.54 -37.09
N SER A 309 -0.51 -45.60 -36.53
CA SER A 309 -0.11 -46.80 -37.29
C SER A 309 -1.25 -47.81 -37.42
N SER A 310 -2.30 -47.42 -38.13
CA SER A 310 -3.05 -48.37 -38.95
C SER A 310 -2.74 -48.05 -40.41
N ILE A 311 -1.99 -48.96 -41.03
CA ILE A 311 -1.74 -49.10 -42.48
C ILE A 311 -0.39 -48.53 -42.98
N THR A 312 0.49 -49.46 -43.36
CA THR A 312 1.64 -49.37 -44.30
C THR A 312 3.01 -48.83 -43.86
N VAL A 313 3.66 -49.46 -42.86
CA VAL A 313 5.14 -49.46 -42.78
C VAL A 313 5.71 -50.85 -42.43
N PHE A 314 5.14 -51.91 -43.01
CA PHE A 314 5.77 -53.25 -43.04
C PHE A 314 6.43 -53.57 -44.40
N SER A 315 6.54 -52.59 -45.30
CA SER A 315 6.99 -52.81 -46.68
C SER A 315 8.32 -52.14 -47.10
N GLN A 316 8.97 -51.35 -46.24
CA GLN A 316 10.24 -50.68 -46.63
C GLN A 316 11.49 -51.14 -45.86
N TYR A 317 11.34 -51.86 -44.74
CA TYR A 317 12.51 -52.41 -44.04
C TYR A 317 13.11 -53.66 -44.73
N THR A 318 12.38 -54.33 -45.63
CA THR A 318 12.86 -55.52 -46.36
C THR A 318 13.62 -55.22 -47.65
N LEU A 319 13.78 -53.96 -48.07
CA LEU A 319 14.53 -53.58 -49.27
C LEU A 319 15.95 -53.06 -49.01
N LEU A 320 16.39 -52.96 -47.76
CA LEU A 320 17.76 -52.51 -47.40
C LEU A 320 18.68 -53.64 -46.88
N GLN A 321 18.26 -54.91 -46.94
CA GLN A 321 19.11 -56.05 -46.58
C GLN A 321 19.40 -57.04 -47.72
N ASN A 322 18.97 -56.77 -48.96
CA ASN A 322 19.31 -57.59 -50.14
C ASN A 322 19.69 -56.70 -51.34
N GLY A 323 20.72 -55.88 -51.18
CA GLY A 323 21.33 -55.06 -52.23
C GLY A 323 22.75 -54.67 -51.88
#